data_AF-A0A8S3SGB9-F1
#
_entry.id   AF-A0A8S3SGB9-F1
#
_cell.length_a   1.000
_cell.length_b   1.000
_cell.length_c   1.000
_cell.angle_alpha   90.00
_cell.angle_beta   90.00
_cell.angle_gamma   90.00
#
_symmetry.space_group_name_H-M   'P 1'
#
loop_
_entity.id
_entity.type
_entity.pdbx_description
1 polymer ?
#
loop_
_entity_poly.entity_id
_entity_poly.type
_entity_poly.pdbx_seq_one_letter_code
_entity_poly.pdbx_strand_id
1 'polypeptide(L)'
;MNEKDRGIIQLICGIPIILANGIVLHILWKYINVSVPEIILMLNLSSADILVGIILIWQAIFNLVGYLRDLPGVCIFRFSSMVFVSFASLFAVLLTAFERLLCVCYHGKYTTVTRKKTVAFVFGTWVYCALLTMWPVVTKQFEMTANNTGCMPPREYTIFIPVQYFVILFSMCAMYVMMCQAAVTKRRQIVSIESNLVLNSRLMKFRHELRAAKFMAVILVIFMFCWTPFAISLVYQASTTKLNELLIHISEISAFFGVLNSFANPIVYPLQNRRFRNATFQIFGRIKRRFAKPQQDTFCTVI
;
A
#
# COMPACT_ATOMS: atom_id res chain seq x y z
N MET A 1 21.83 -9.39 11.39
CA MET A 1 21.14 -8.51 12.37
C MET A 1 20.51 -9.36 13.47
N ASN A 2 20.61 -8.97 14.75
CA ASN A 2 20.04 -9.78 15.84
C ASN A 2 18.50 -9.58 15.94
N GLU A 3 17.80 -10.40 16.72
CA GLU A 3 16.33 -10.34 16.84
C GLU A 3 15.83 -9.05 17.51
N LYS A 4 16.56 -8.54 18.50
CA LYS A 4 16.20 -7.29 19.19
C LYS A 4 16.24 -6.10 18.23
N ASP A 5 17.30 -6.01 17.43
CA ASP A 5 17.46 -4.97 16.42
C ASP A 5 16.29 -5.01 15.41
N ARG A 6 15.92 -6.23 14.96
CA ARG A 6 14.76 -6.44 14.07
C ARG A 6 13.46 -5.94 14.70
N GLY A 7 13.21 -6.29 15.97
CA GLY A 7 12.03 -5.85 16.69
C GLY A 7 11.98 -4.32 16.85
N ILE A 8 13.10 -3.70 17.20
CA ILE A 8 13.21 -2.23 17.33
C ILE A 8 12.93 -1.54 15.99
N ILE A 9 13.52 -2.01 14.89
CA ILE A 9 13.28 -1.45 13.55
C ILE A 9 11.80 -1.56 13.18
N GLN A 10 11.16 -2.70 13.44
CA GLN A 10 9.75 -2.91 13.16
C GLN A 10 8.83 -1.95 13.94
N LEU A 11 9.16 -1.62 15.20
CA LEU A 11 8.44 -0.59 15.97
C LEU A 11 8.64 0.81 15.37
N ILE A 12 9.90 1.16 15.07
CA ILE A 12 10.27 2.45 14.47
C ILE A 12 9.58 2.65 13.13
N CYS A 13 9.35 1.60 12.34
CA CYS A 13 8.61 1.67 11.08
C CYS A 13 7.09 1.63 11.30
N GLY A 14 6.59 0.72 12.13
CA GLY A 14 5.16 0.46 12.29
C GLY A 14 4.39 1.64 12.89
N ILE A 15 4.93 2.29 13.92
CA ILE A 15 4.26 3.41 14.61
C ILE A 15 4.01 4.59 13.66
N PRO A 16 5.03 5.13 12.94
CA PRO A 16 4.80 6.19 11.97
C PRO A 16 3.83 5.82 10.85
N ILE A 17 3.84 4.57 10.37
CA ILE A 17 2.90 4.11 9.33
C ILE A 17 1.46 4.20 9.82
N ILE A 18 1.19 3.72 11.03
CA ILE A 18 -0.14 3.79 11.64
C ILE A 18 -0.59 5.24 11.79
N LEU A 19 0.27 6.09 12.34
CA LEU A 19 -0.05 7.50 12.58
C LEU A 19 -0.31 8.25 11.26
N ALA A 20 0.57 8.09 10.28
CA ALA A 20 0.47 8.79 9.01
C ALA A 20 -0.79 8.40 8.24
N ASN A 21 -1.09 7.09 8.13
CA ASN A 21 -2.30 6.62 7.46
C ASN A 21 -3.57 6.85 8.29
N GLY A 22 -3.48 6.87 9.62
CA GLY A 22 -4.56 7.27 10.51
C GLY A 22 -4.99 8.73 10.29
N ILE A 23 -4.04 9.63 10.09
CA ILE A 23 -4.31 11.03 9.71
C ILE A 23 -5.03 11.08 8.36
N VAL A 24 -4.60 10.29 7.37
CA VAL A 24 -5.28 10.23 6.06
C VAL A 24 -6.74 9.79 6.23
N LEU A 25 -7.00 8.70 6.94
CA LEU A 25 -8.36 8.21 7.18
C LEU A 25 -9.22 9.28 7.86
N HIS A 26 -8.68 9.99 8.86
CA HIS A 26 -9.37 11.08 9.53
C HIS A 26 -9.75 12.20 8.55
N ILE A 27 -8.83 12.60 7.67
CA ILE A 27 -9.08 13.64 6.66
C ILE A 27 -10.18 13.20 5.69
N LEU A 28 -10.06 11.97 5.16
CA LEU A 28 -10.99 11.41 4.19
C LEU A 28 -12.41 11.31 4.76
N TRP A 29 -12.55 10.79 5.98
CA TRP A 29 -13.84 10.61 6.64
C TRP A 29 -14.53 11.94 6.96
N LYS A 30 -13.77 12.92 7.46
CA LYS A 30 -14.34 14.15 8.02
C LYS A 30 -14.54 15.26 6.99
N TYR A 31 -13.73 15.31 5.94
CA TYR A 31 -13.67 16.48 5.04
C TYR A 31 -13.98 16.15 3.58
N ILE A 32 -14.10 14.88 3.21
CA ILE A 32 -14.29 14.48 1.82
C ILE A 32 -15.53 13.60 1.67
N ASN A 33 -16.29 13.82 0.60
CA ASN A 33 -17.41 12.96 0.25
C ASN A 33 -16.90 11.59 -0.26
N VAL A 34 -17.12 10.55 0.56
CA VAL A 34 -16.76 9.14 0.32
C VAL A 34 -17.59 8.42 -0.76
N SER A 35 -18.39 9.16 -1.53
CA SER A 35 -19.23 8.58 -2.59
C SER A 35 -18.48 8.30 -3.90
N VAL A 36 -17.24 8.77 -4.03
CA VAL A 36 -16.43 8.65 -5.27
C VAL A 36 -15.50 7.43 -5.19
N PRO A 37 -15.42 6.59 -6.26
CA PRO A 37 -14.58 5.39 -6.27
C PRO A 37 -13.11 5.65 -5.87
N GLU A 38 -12.50 6.72 -6.39
CA GLU A 38 -11.14 7.12 -6.05
C GLU A 38 -10.93 7.30 -4.54
N ILE A 39 -11.89 7.93 -3.84
CA ILE A 39 -11.79 8.18 -2.39
C ILE A 39 -11.95 6.89 -1.59
N ILE A 40 -12.81 5.97 -2.04
CA ILE A 40 -12.99 4.65 -1.43
C ILE A 40 -11.70 3.83 -1.57
N LEU A 41 -11.01 3.90 -2.71
CA LEU A 41 -9.74 3.21 -2.92
C LEU A 41 -8.60 3.82 -2.11
N MET A 42 -8.60 5.15 -1.89
CA MET A 42 -7.67 5.78 -0.94
C MET A 42 -7.91 5.29 0.49
N LEU A 43 -9.17 5.20 0.93
CA LEU A 43 -9.52 4.60 2.22
C LEU A 43 -9.01 3.16 2.30
N ASN A 44 -9.25 2.35 1.27
CA ASN A 44 -8.80 0.96 1.21
C ASN A 44 -7.28 0.84 1.36
N LEU A 45 -6.52 1.63 0.60
CA LEU A 45 -5.05 1.61 0.65
C LEU A 45 -4.54 2.06 2.03
N SER A 46 -5.07 3.14 2.59
CA SER A 46 -4.70 3.60 3.94
C SER A 46 -5.07 2.57 5.02
N SER A 47 -6.19 1.86 4.90
CA SER A 47 -6.56 0.77 5.81
C SER A 47 -5.61 -0.42 5.70
N ALA A 48 -5.20 -0.80 4.48
CA ALA A 48 -4.19 -1.84 4.28
C ALA A 48 -2.84 -1.44 4.89
N ASP A 49 -2.41 -0.19 4.71
CA ASP A 49 -1.14 0.30 5.26
C ASP A 49 -1.15 0.40 6.80
N ILE A 50 -2.26 0.81 7.42
CA ILE A 50 -2.39 0.73 8.88
C ILE A 50 -2.24 -0.71 9.35
N LEU A 51 -2.85 -1.66 8.65
CA LEU A 51 -2.73 -3.06 9.01
C LEU A 51 -1.31 -3.59 8.85
N VAL A 52 -0.56 -3.15 7.83
CA VAL A 52 0.90 -3.39 7.73
C VAL A 52 1.60 -2.90 9.00
N GLY A 53 1.33 -1.66 9.43
CA GLY A 53 1.92 -1.12 10.66
C GLY A 53 1.57 -1.90 11.93
N ILE A 54 0.32 -2.35 12.08
CA ILE A 54 -0.12 -3.19 13.20
C ILE A 54 0.60 -4.53 13.18
N ILE A 55 0.72 -5.17 12.01
CA ILE A 55 1.44 -6.44 11.88
C ILE A 55 2.93 -6.25 12.15
N LEU A 56 3.54 -5.12 11.80
CA LEU A 56 4.93 -4.83 12.19
C LEU A 56 5.10 -4.73 13.70
N ILE A 57 4.16 -4.13 14.42
CA ILE A 57 4.20 -4.11 15.89
C ILE A 57 4.06 -5.52 16.44
N TRP A 58 3.14 -6.33 15.91
CA TRP A 58 3.01 -7.74 16.30
C TRP A 58 4.31 -8.54 16.08
N GLN A 59 4.94 -8.35 14.92
CA GLN A 59 6.22 -8.95 14.57
C GLN A 59 7.35 -8.52 15.53
N ALA A 60 7.33 -7.24 15.95
CA ALA A 60 8.28 -6.73 16.92
C ALA A 60 8.11 -7.40 18.28
N ILE A 61 6.86 -7.56 18.75
CA ILE A 61 6.57 -8.27 20.00
C ILE A 61 7.10 -9.70 19.92
N PHE A 62 6.86 -10.42 18.82
CA PHE A 62 7.41 -11.76 18.61
C PHE A 62 8.95 -11.80 18.70
N ASN A 63 9.63 -10.82 18.10
CA ASN A 63 11.08 -10.75 18.09
C ASN A 63 11.68 -10.37 19.46
N LEU A 64 10.95 -9.60 20.28
CA LEU A 64 11.40 -9.11 21.58
C LEU A 64 11.04 -10.05 22.73
N VAL A 65 9.99 -10.85 22.58
CA VAL A 65 9.44 -11.72 23.62
C VAL A 65 9.73 -13.19 23.29
N GLY A 66 10.78 -13.72 23.90
CA GLY A 66 11.37 -15.00 23.50
C GLY A 66 10.43 -16.22 23.57
N TYR A 67 9.54 -16.29 24.57
CA TYR A 67 8.64 -17.44 24.74
C TYR A 67 7.62 -17.61 23.59
N LEU A 68 7.35 -16.54 22.83
CA LEU A 68 6.41 -16.59 21.70
C LEU A 68 6.94 -17.46 20.54
N ARG A 69 8.25 -17.69 20.48
CA ARG A 69 8.89 -18.54 19.46
C ARG A 69 8.58 -20.01 19.64
N ASP A 70 8.39 -20.44 20.89
CA ASP A 70 8.13 -21.83 21.23
C ASP A 70 6.68 -22.24 20.91
N LEU A 71 5.83 -21.29 20.52
CA LEU A 71 4.42 -21.51 20.18
C LEU A 71 4.25 -21.66 18.66
N PRO A 72 4.01 -22.88 18.13
CA PRO A 72 3.97 -23.12 16.68
C PRO A 72 2.89 -22.29 15.97
N GLY A 73 1.72 -22.15 16.59
CA GLY A 73 0.61 -21.36 16.04
C GLY A 73 0.93 -19.86 15.93
N VAL A 74 1.73 -19.33 16.86
CA VAL A 74 2.16 -17.93 16.84
C VAL A 74 3.14 -17.70 15.69
N CYS A 75 4.07 -18.63 15.46
CA CYS A 75 5.02 -18.53 14.36
C CYS A 75 4.33 -18.63 12.98
N ILE A 76 3.37 -19.55 12.82
CA ILE A 76 2.59 -19.65 11.58
C ILE A 76 1.81 -18.36 11.33
N PHE A 77 1.09 -17.89 12.35
CA PHE A 77 0.32 -16.65 12.25
C PHE A 77 1.22 -15.46 11.89
N ARG A 78 2.41 -15.36 12.50
CA ARG A 78 3.42 -14.34 12.18
C ARG A 78 3.76 -14.33 10.69
N PHE A 79 4.09 -15.48 10.09
CA PHE A 79 4.44 -15.52 8.68
C PHE A 79 3.24 -15.21 7.79
N SER A 80 2.12 -15.90 8.00
CA SER A 80 0.91 -15.73 7.19
C SER A 80 0.32 -14.32 7.28
N SER A 81 0.36 -13.68 8.45
CA SER A 81 -0.13 -12.31 8.62
C SER A 81 0.69 -11.30 7.84
N MET A 82 2.01 -11.47 7.76
CA MET A 82 2.87 -10.58 6.97
C MET A 82 2.61 -10.74 5.46
N VAL A 83 2.46 -11.99 5.01
CA VAL A 83 2.13 -12.27 3.61
C VAL A 83 0.76 -11.68 3.27
N PHE A 84 -0.24 -11.89 4.12
CA PHE A 84 -1.58 -11.35 3.95
C PHE A 84 -1.61 -9.83 3.76
N VAL A 85 -0.98 -9.07 4.67
CA VAL A 85 -1.00 -7.59 4.57
C VAL A 85 -0.23 -7.09 3.35
N SER A 86 0.83 -7.79 2.96
CA SER A 86 1.60 -7.46 1.75
C SER A 86 0.74 -7.66 0.50
N PHE A 87 0.00 -8.76 0.42
CA PHE A 87 -0.95 -9.02 -0.67
C PHE A 87 -2.14 -8.05 -0.66
N ALA A 88 -2.69 -7.72 0.51
CA ALA A 88 -3.77 -6.75 0.63
C ALA A 88 -3.34 -5.36 0.12
N SER A 89 -2.12 -4.90 0.48
CA SER A 89 -1.55 -3.65 -0.02
C SER A 89 -1.28 -3.71 -1.53
N LEU A 90 -0.73 -4.83 -2.05
CA LEU A 90 -0.57 -5.09 -3.49
C LEU A 90 -1.87 -4.96 -4.26
N PHE A 91 -2.92 -5.65 -3.81
CA PHE A 91 -4.23 -5.60 -4.43
C PHE A 91 -4.86 -4.22 -4.32
N ALA A 92 -4.63 -3.48 -3.23
CA ALA A 92 -5.10 -2.10 -3.11
C ALA A 92 -4.45 -1.18 -4.16
N VAL A 93 -3.15 -1.32 -4.42
CA VAL A 93 -2.46 -0.59 -5.49
C VAL A 93 -2.94 -1.05 -6.87
N LEU A 94 -3.14 -2.36 -7.08
CA LEU A 94 -3.68 -2.92 -8.32
C LEU A 94 -5.08 -2.35 -8.63
N LEU A 95 -5.98 -2.35 -7.66
CA LEU A 95 -7.32 -1.78 -7.80
C LEU A 95 -7.27 -0.28 -8.09
N THR A 96 -6.36 0.44 -7.45
CA THR A 96 -6.12 1.86 -7.74
C THR A 96 -5.64 2.06 -9.18
N ALA A 97 -4.72 1.23 -9.67
CA ALA A 97 -4.26 1.28 -11.05
C ALA A 97 -5.38 0.94 -12.05
N PHE A 98 -6.20 -0.05 -11.74
CA PHE A 98 -7.35 -0.44 -12.55
C PHE A 98 -8.42 0.67 -12.63
N GLU A 99 -8.70 1.35 -11.52
CA GLU A 99 -9.60 2.51 -11.50
C GLU A 99 -9.09 3.62 -12.42
N ARG A 100 -7.78 3.91 -12.38
CA ARG A 100 -7.15 4.91 -13.26
C ARG A 100 -7.22 4.48 -14.72
N LEU A 101 -7.00 3.21 -15.02
CA LEU A 101 -7.16 2.66 -16.36
C LEU A 101 -8.59 2.89 -16.88
N LEU A 102 -9.61 2.60 -16.07
CA LEU A 102 -11.00 2.86 -16.44
C LEU A 102 -11.25 4.35 -16.68
N CYS A 103 -10.79 5.22 -15.79
CA CYS A 103 -11.00 6.66 -15.90
C CYS A 103 -10.36 7.25 -17.17
N VAL A 104 -9.12 6.83 -17.51
CA VAL A 104 -8.35 7.38 -18.64
C VAL A 104 -8.73 6.74 -19.97
N CYS A 105 -8.85 5.41 -20.01
CA CYS A 105 -8.99 4.64 -21.25
C CYS A 105 -10.44 4.26 -21.57
N TYR A 106 -11.28 4.11 -20.54
CA TYR A 106 -12.65 3.60 -20.68
C TYR A 106 -13.66 4.50 -19.97
N HIS A 107 -13.60 5.81 -20.23
CA HIS A 107 -14.42 6.82 -19.53
C HIS A 107 -15.92 6.48 -19.48
N GLY A 108 -16.49 5.96 -20.59
CA GLY A 108 -17.90 5.55 -20.64
C GLY A 108 -18.25 4.37 -19.71
N LYS A 109 -17.30 3.47 -19.42
CA LYS A 109 -17.49 2.43 -18.39
C LYS A 109 -17.31 3.00 -17.00
N TYR A 110 -16.35 3.91 -16.82
CA TYR A 110 -16.04 4.53 -15.53
C TYR A 110 -17.26 5.26 -14.92
N THR A 111 -18.08 5.93 -15.72
CA THR A 111 -19.30 6.61 -15.25
C THR A 111 -20.34 5.65 -14.67
N THR A 112 -20.28 4.36 -15.00
CA THR A 112 -21.16 3.32 -14.46
C THR A 112 -20.65 2.69 -13.16
N VAL A 113 -19.42 3.03 -12.74
CA VAL A 113 -18.81 2.53 -11.50
C VAL A 113 -19.45 3.23 -10.32
N THR A 114 -20.17 2.48 -9.50
CA THR A 114 -20.87 3.00 -8.33
C THR A 114 -20.13 2.68 -7.04
N ARG A 115 -20.38 3.48 -5.99
CA ARG A 115 -19.89 3.22 -4.63
C ARG A 115 -20.14 1.77 -4.18
N LYS A 116 -21.35 1.24 -4.39
CA LYS A 116 -21.72 -0.13 -3.98
C LYS A 116 -20.83 -1.17 -4.66
N LYS A 117 -20.60 -1.04 -5.98
CA LYS A 117 -19.71 -1.92 -6.73
C LYS A 117 -18.28 -1.81 -6.21
N THR A 118 -17.75 -0.59 -6.02
CA THR A 118 -16.38 -0.38 -5.52
C THR A 118 -16.17 -0.99 -4.14
N VAL A 119 -17.10 -0.78 -3.19
CA VAL A 119 -17.02 -1.38 -1.85
C VAL A 119 -17.08 -2.90 -1.91
N ALA A 120 -17.95 -3.47 -2.74
CA ALA A 120 -18.04 -4.92 -2.92
C ALA A 120 -16.74 -5.51 -3.49
N PHE A 121 -16.13 -4.85 -4.50
CA PHE A 121 -14.83 -5.26 -5.05
C PHE A 121 -13.72 -5.18 -4.00
N VAL A 122 -13.66 -4.09 -3.23
CA VAL A 122 -12.69 -3.95 -2.13
C VAL A 122 -12.85 -5.10 -1.14
N PHE A 123 -14.06 -5.32 -0.61
CA PHE A 123 -14.31 -6.41 0.32
C PHE A 123 -13.93 -7.78 -0.27
N GLY A 124 -14.31 -8.04 -1.53
CA GLY A 124 -13.93 -9.26 -2.24
C GLY A 124 -12.41 -9.45 -2.31
N THR A 125 -11.63 -8.39 -2.54
CA THR A 125 -10.16 -8.50 -2.55
C THR A 125 -9.58 -8.83 -1.17
N TRP A 126 -10.14 -8.30 -0.08
CA TRP A 126 -9.73 -8.66 1.28
C TRP A 126 -9.97 -10.14 1.58
N VAL A 127 -11.17 -10.63 1.25
CA VAL A 127 -11.53 -12.05 1.41
C VAL A 127 -10.62 -12.92 0.55
N TYR A 128 -10.41 -12.55 -0.70
CA TYR A 128 -9.50 -13.27 -1.60
C TYR A 128 -8.09 -13.34 -1.04
N CYS A 129 -7.51 -12.22 -0.58
CA CYS A 129 -6.18 -12.20 0.03
C CYS A 129 -6.11 -13.11 1.27
N ALA A 130 -7.14 -13.11 2.11
CA ALA A 130 -7.19 -13.96 3.29
C ALA A 130 -7.21 -15.45 2.92
N LEU A 131 -8.10 -15.85 2.00
CA LEU A 131 -8.16 -17.24 1.51
C LEU A 131 -6.84 -17.68 0.87
N LEU A 132 -6.24 -16.79 0.08
CA LEU A 132 -5.00 -17.03 -0.65
C LEU A 132 -3.80 -17.25 0.28
N THR A 133 -3.73 -16.53 1.39
CA THR A 133 -2.49 -16.41 2.19
C THR A 133 -2.59 -17.00 3.59
N MET A 134 -3.78 -17.12 4.18
CA MET A 134 -3.96 -17.56 5.58
C MET A 134 -4.28 -19.05 5.73
N TRP A 135 -4.43 -19.79 4.63
CA TRP A 135 -4.68 -21.24 4.69
C TRP A 135 -3.67 -22.04 5.53
N PRO A 136 -2.37 -21.67 5.65
CA PRO A 136 -1.45 -22.44 6.48
C PRO A 136 -1.72 -22.32 7.99
N VAL A 137 -2.40 -21.24 8.43
CA VAL A 137 -2.86 -21.09 9.82
C VAL A 137 -3.88 -22.18 10.14
N VAL A 138 -4.70 -22.56 9.16
CA VAL A 138 -5.74 -23.59 9.30
C VAL A 138 -5.14 -24.99 9.18
N THR A 139 -4.25 -25.22 8.21
CA THR A 139 -3.67 -26.55 7.96
C THR A 139 -2.55 -26.91 8.94
N LYS A 140 -1.94 -25.93 9.60
CA LYS A 140 -0.84 -26.09 10.58
C LYS A 140 0.39 -26.83 10.03
N GLN A 141 0.65 -26.71 8.73
CA GLN A 141 1.68 -27.46 8.00
C GLN A 141 3.11 -26.89 8.09
N PHE A 142 3.39 -25.94 9.00
CA PHE A 142 4.74 -25.40 9.14
C PHE A 142 5.58 -26.29 10.05
N GLU A 143 6.83 -26.50 9.66
CA GLU A 143 7.81 -27.22 10.47
C GLU A 143 8.60 -26.24 11.34
N MET A 144 8.89 -26.61 12.59
CA MET A 144 9.77 -25.81 13.44
C MET A 144 11.23 -25.98 13.01
N THR A 145 12.03 -24.90 13.10
CA THR A 145 13.46 -25.00 12.83
C THR A 145 14.16 -25.84 13.90
N ALA A 146 15.27 -26.51 13.54
CA ALA A 146 16.01 -27.40 14.46
C ALA A 146 16.45 -26.73 15.79
N ASN A 147 16.57 -25.39 15.80
CA ASN A 147 16.98 -24.62 16.98
C ASN A 147 15.78 -23.96 17.70
N ASN A 148 14.54 -24.26 17.33
CA ASN A 148 13.31 -23.61 17.80
C ASN A 148 13.31 -22.07 17.71
N THR A 149 14.12 -21.51 16.80
CA THR A 149 14.22 -20.06 16.59
C THR A 149 13.15 -19.53 15.64
N GLY A 150 12.37 -20.41 15.01
CA GLY A 150 11.27 -20.05 14.12
C GLY A 150 10.61 -21.26 13.47
N CYS A 151 9.87 -21.00 12.39
CA CYS A 151 9.13 -21.99 11.62
C CYS A 151 9.37 -21.79 10.12
N MET A 152 9.38 -22.89 9.38
CA MET A 152 9.56 -22.94 7.94
C MET A 152 8.21 -23.22 7.26
N PRO A 153 7.79 -22.39 6.29
CA PRO A 153 6.62 -22.66 5.47
C PRO A 153 6.81 -23.90 4.58
N PRO A 154 5.72 -24.62 4.22
CA PRO A 154 5.79 -25.72 3.27
C PRO A 154 6.22 -25.22 1.89
N ARG A 155 6.90 -26.08 1.12
CA ARG A 155 7.51 -25.74 -0.17
C ARG A 155 6.51 -25.23 -1.20
N GLU A 156 5.29 -25.76 -1.16
CA GLU A 156 4.19 -25.35 -2.03
C GLU A 156 3.83 -23.89 -1.77
N TYR A 157 3.78 -23.49 -0.50
CA TYR A 157 3.46 -22.12 -0.10
C TYR A 157 4.59 -21.14 -0.44
N THR A 158 5.85 -21.54 -0.29
CA THR A 158 7.01 -20.70 -0.66
C THR A 158 7.14 -20.47 -2.15
N ILE A 159 6.68 -21.41 -3.00
CA ILE A 159 6.62 -21.23 -4.46
C ILE A 159 5.39 -20.43 -4.85
N PHE A 160 4.25 -20.66 -4.19
CA PHE A 160 2.99 -20.03 -4.53
C PHE A 160 3.02 -18.50 -4.39
N ILE A 161 3.61 -17.99 -3.29
CA ILE A 161 3.74 -16.56 -3.02
C ILE A 161 4.41 -15.78 -4.17
N PRO A 162 5.65 -16.09 -4.59
CA PRO A 162 6.33 -15.36 -5.65
C PRO A 162 5.61 -15.51 -6.99
N VAL A 163 5.02 -16.67 -7.30
CA VAL A 163 4.21 -16.84 -8.52
C VAL A 163 3.06 -15.84 -8.57
N GLN A 164 2.27 -15.74 -7.50
CA GLN A 164 1.16 -14.78 -7.44
C GLN A 164 1.65 -13.32 -7.50
N TYR A 165 2.76 -13.01 -6.82
CA TYR A 165 3.39 -11.70 -6.91
C TYR A 165 3.75 -11.33 -8.36
N PHE A 166 4.41 -12.23 -9.10
CA PHE A 166 4.77 -11.98 -10.50
C PHE A 166 3.53 -11.83 -11.39
N VAL A 167 2.48 -12.64 -11.18
CA VAL A 167 1.21 -12.49 -11.92
C VAL A 167 0.61 -11.09 -11.71
N ILE A 168 0.50 -10.64 -10.46
CA ILE A 168 0.01 -9.30 -10.14
C ILE A 168 0.91 -8.25 -10.80
N LEU A 169 2.22 -8.42 -10.70
CA LEU A 169 3.18 -7.48 -11.26
C LEU A 169 3.06 -7.35 -12.79
N PHE A 170 3.02 -8.46 -13.51
CA PHE A 170 2.83 -8.45 -14.96
C PHE A 170 1.49 -7.81 -15.35
N SER A 171 0.43 -8.10 -14.60
CA SER A 171 -0.88 -7.48 -14.84
C SER A 171 -0.84 -5.96 -14.65
N MET A 172 -0.15 -5.47 -13.61
CA MET A 172 0.05 -4.04 -13.40
C MET A 172 0.84 -3.42 -14.55
N CYS A 173 1.99 -3.99 -14.90
CA CYS A 173 2.81 -3.52 -16.02
C CYS A 173 2.00 -3.43 -17.32
N ALA A 174 1.20 -4.45 -17.65
CA ALA A 174 0.32 -4.43 -18.80
C ALA A 174 -0.70 -3.29 -18.75
N MET A 175 -1.39 -3.10 -17.61
CA MET A 175 -2.33 -1.98 -17.44
C MET A 175 -1.65 -0.61 -17.59
N TYR A 176 -0.43 -0.43 -17.07
CA TYR A 176 0.31 0.82 -17.22
C TYR A 176 0.75 1.07 -18.67
N VAL A 177 1.20 0.04 -19.38
CA VAL A 177 1.53 0.14 -20.80
C VAL A 177 0.29 0.53 -21.60
N MET A 178 -0.84 -0.13 -21.37
CA MET A 178 -2.13 0.21 -21.99
C MET A 178 -2.54 1.66 -21.69
N MET A 179 -2.39 2.10 -20.45
CA MET A 179 -2.69 3.47 -20.04
C MET A 179 -1.77 4.49 -20.74
N CYS A 180 -0.48 4.21 -20.85
CA CYS A 180 0.47 5.05 -21.57
C CYS A 180 0.14 5.15 -23.06
N GLN A 181 -0.18 4.02 -23.70
CA GLN A 181 -0.59 3.98 -25.11
C GLN A 181 -1.87 4.80 -25.34
N ALA A 182 -2.90 4.56 -24.53
CA ALA A 182 -4.17 5.30 -24.60
C ALA A 182 -3.98 6.80 -24.37
N ALA A 183 -3.12 7.18 -23.43
CA ALA A 183 -2.76 8.57 -23.20
C ALA A 183 -2.10 9.21 -24.43
N VAL A 184 -1.14 8.54 -25.06
CA VAL A 184 -0.48 9.04 -26.28
C VAL A 184 -1.50 9.22 -27.42
N THR A 185 -2.38 8.24 -27.62
CA THR A 185 -3.43 8.31 -28.66
C THR A 185 -4.41 9.44 -28.40
N LYS A 186 -4.91 9.58 -27.16
CA LYS A 186 -5.84 10.65 -26.77
C LYS A 186 -5.21 12.04 -26.94
N ARG A 187 -3.91 12.18 -26.63
CA ARG A 187 -3.18 13.44 -26.87
C ARG A 187 -3.11 13.79 -28.35
N ARG A 188 -2.82 12.81 -29.22
CA ARG A 188 -2.75 13.02 -30.67
C ARG A 188 -4.10 13.50 -31.23
N GLN A 189 -5.19 12.86 -30.80
CA GLN A 189 -6.56 13.23 -31.22
C GLN A 189 -6.95 14.65 -30.77
N ILE A 190 -6.62 15.04 -29.54
CA ILE A 190 -6.89 16.39 -29.03
C ILE A 190 -6.18 17.44 -29.89
N VAL A 191 -4.93 17.19 -30.30
CA VAL A 191 -4.13 18.13 -31.10
C VAL A 191 -4.63 18.25 -32.54
N SER A 192 -5.23 17.20 -33.12
CA SER A 192 -5.62 17.19 -34.53
C SER A 192 -7.00 17.82 -34.84
N ILE A 193 -7.85 18.08 -33.83
CA ILE A 193 -9.28 18.40 -34.06
C ILE A 193 -9.70 19.76 -33.48
N GLU A 194 -8.95 20.36 -32.53
CA GLU A 194 -9.47 21.49 -31.72
C GLU A 194 -8.86 22.85 -32.03
N SER A 195 -9.68 23.90 -31.91
CA SER A 195 -9.25 25.29 -31.94
C SER A 195 -8.34 25.63 -30.75
N ASN A 196 -7.42 26.60 -30.93
CA ASN A 196 -6.34 26.88 -29.97
C ASN A 196 -6.79 27.11 -28.52
N LEU A 197 -7.93 27.78 -28.29
CA LEU A 197 -8.46 28.04 -26.93
C LEU A 197 -9.02 26.77 -26.26
N VAL A 198 -9.80 25.96 -27.00
CA VAL A 198 -10.37 24.70 -26.49
C VAL A 198 -9.26 23.67 -26.29
N LEU A 199 -8.32 23.60 -27.24
CA LEU A 199 -7.13 22.76 -27.21
C LEU A 199 -6.31 22.98 -25.94
N ASN A 200 -5.98 24.23 -25.61
CA ASN A 200 -5.20 24.57 -24.41
C ASN A 200 -5.91 24.12 -23.13
N SER A 201 -7.22 24.30 -23.03
CA SER A 201 -7.99 23.87 -21.85
C SER A 201 -8.03 22.35 -21.67
N ARG A 202 -8.20 21.58 -22.77
CA ARG A 202 -8.24 20.11 -22.73
C ARG A 202 -6.86 19.50 -22.50
N LEU A 203 -5.82 20.05 -23.14
CA LEU A 203 -4.44 19.64 -22.90
C LEU A 203 -4.01 19.86 -21.45
N MET A 204 -4.44 20.96 -20.80
CA MET A 204 -4.15 21.21 -19.38
C MET A 204 -4.82 20.17 -18.47
N LYS A 205 -6.11 19.84 -18.70
CA LYS A 205 -6.80 18.75 -17.98
C LYS A 205 -6.12 17.40 -18.20
N PHE A 206 -5.80 17.08 -19.45
CA PHE A 206 -5.12 15.84 -19.82
C PHE A 206 -3.73 15.72 -19.21
N ARG A 207 -2.93 16.79 -19.18
CA ARG A 207 -1.62 16.82 -18.50
C ARG A 207 -1.75 16.55 -17.01
N HIS A 208 -2.81 17.05 -16.37
CA HIS A 208 -3.07 16.78 -14.95
C HIS A 208 -3.40 15.30 -14.72
N GLU A 209 -4.27 14.70 -15.55
CA GLU A 209 -4.57 13.26 -15.50
C GLU A 209 -3.31 12.40 -15.72
N LEU A 210 -2.48 12.77 -16.71
CA LEU A 210 -1.25 12.05 -17.03
C LEU A 210 -0.19 12.20 -15.93
N ARG A 211 -0.13 13.33 -15.22
CA ARG A 211 0.78 13.52 -14.08
C ARG A 211 0.46 12.55 -12.95
N ALA A 212 -0.82 12.37 -12.65
CA ALA A 212 -1.26 11.38 -11.66
C ALA A 212 -0.91 9.95 -12.11
N ALA A 213 -1.15 9.61 -13.38
CA ALA A 213 -0.79 8.32 -13.96
C ALA A 213 0.73 8.02 -13.94
N LYS A 214 1.56 9.01 -14.31
CA LYS A 214 3.03 8.90 -14.23
C LYS A 214 3.51 8.65 -12.80
N PHE A 215 2.91 9.34 -11.83
CA PHE A 215 3.25 9.15 -10.44
C PHE A 215 2.89 7.73 -9.98
N MET A 216 1.71 7.22 -10.35
CA MET A 216 1.32 5.83 -10.06
C MET A 216 2.30 4.81 -10.66
N ALA A 217 2.83 5.07 -11.87
CA ALA A 217 3.88 4.23 -12.47
C ALA A 217 5.19 4.27 -11.67
N VAL A 218 5.57 5.42 -11.11
CA VAL A 218 6.74 5.53 -10.20
C VAL A 218 6.53 4.69 -8.94
N ILE A 219 5.34 4.74 -8.33
CA ILE A 219 5.01 3.91 -7.16
C ILE A 219 5.13 2.42 -7.51
N LEU A 220 4.66 2.01 -8.70
CA LEU A 220 4.82 0.63 -9.16
C LEU A 220 6.30 0.23 -9.26
N VAL A 221 7.13 1.06 -9.88
CA VAL A 221 8.56 0.77 -10.04
C VAL A 221 9.24 0.65 -8.68
N ILE A 222 8.93 1.55 -7.75
CA ILE A 222 9.43 1.45 -6.37
C ILE A 222 8.96 0.12 -5.77
N PHE A 223 7.67 -0.21 -5.89
CA PHE A 223 7.12 -1.47 -5.38
C PHE A 223 7.87 -2.69 -5.95
N MET A 224 8.15 -2.71 -7.25
CA MET A 224 8.92 -3.77 -7.90
C MET A 224 10.30 -3.94 -7.29
N PHE A 225 11.06 -2.84 -7.15
CA PHE A 225 12.40 -2.89 -6.60
C PHE A 225 12.41 -3.34 -5.13
N CYS A 226 11.38 -2.97 -4.38
CA CYS A 226 11.24 -3.36 -2.98
C CYS A 226 11.00 -4.87 -2.84
N TRP A 227 10.04 -5.42 -3.58
CA TRP A 227 9.51 -6.77 -3.31
C TRP A 227 10.12 -7.88 -4.16
N THR A 228 10.70 -7.56 -5.32
CA THR A 228 11.28 -8.58 -6.21
C THR A 228 12.42 -9.36 -5.56
N PRO A 229 13.37 -8.76 -4.82
CA PRO A 229 14.44 -9.55 -4.21
C PRO A 229 13.93 -10.48 -3.10
N PHE A 230 12.87 -10.10 -2.39
CA PHE A 230 12.18 -11.00 -1.45
C PHE A 230 11.48 -12.16 -2.18
N ALA A 231 10.80 -11.90 -3.31
CA ALA A 231 10.20 -12.96 -4.11
C ALA A 231 11.27 -13.95 -4.63
N ILE A 232 12.43 -13.45 -5.07
CA ILE A 232 13.55 -14.29 -5.53
C ILE A 232 14.11 -15.14 -4.39
N SER A 233 14.22 -14.59 -3.17
CA SER A 233 14.76 -15.35 -2.04
C SER A 233 13.84 -16.48 -1.60
N LEU A 234 12.51 -16.33 -1.74
CA LEU A 234 11.55 -17.41 -1.51
C LEU A 234 11.71 -18.52 -2.56
N VAL A 235 11.89 -18.18 -3.84
CA VAL A 235 12.15 -19.16 -4.91
C VAL A 235 13.46 -19.92 -4.65
N TYR A 236 14.49 -19.20 -4.20
CA TYR A 236 15.76 -19.82 -3.84
C TYR A 236 15.60 -20.77 -2.64
N GLN A 237 14.93 -20.33 -1.58
CA GLN A 237 14.64 -21.18 -0.40
C GLN A 237 13.81 -22.42 -0.76
N ALA A 238 12.91 -22.33 -1.74
CA ALA A 238 12.16 -23.50 -2.23
C ALA A 238 13.01 -24.49 -3.04
N SER A 239 14.18 -24.06 -3.53
CA SER A 239 15.06 -24.82 -4.43
C SER A 239 16.28 -25.40 -3.73
N THR A 240 16.59 -24.98 -2.51
CA THR A 240 17.74 -25.48 -1.74
C THR A 240 17.46 -25.47 -0.24
N THR A 241 18.02 -26.43 0.47
CA THR A 241 18.04 -26.45 1.95
C THR A 241 19.16 -25.59 2.53
N LYS A 242 20.09 -25.09 1.69
CA LYS A 242 21.20 -24.24 2.14
C LYS A 242 20.73 -22.81 2.30
N LEU A 243 20.84 -22.31 3.52
CA LEU A 243 20.59 -20.92 3.86
C LEU A 243 21.75 -20.05 3.36
N ASN A 244 21.47 -19.12 2.45
CA ASN A 244 22.46 -18.16 1.97
C ASN A 244 22.26 -16.83 2.71
N GLU A 245 23.23 -16.47 3.57
CA GLU A 245 23.15 -15.27 4.41
C GLU A 245 23.00 -13.98 3.61
N LEU A 246 23.62 -13.90 2.44
CA LEU A 246 23.49 -12.75 1.53
C LEU A 246 22.04 -12.59 1.07
N LEU A 247 21.38 -13.69 0.69
CA LEU A 247 19.99 -13.65 0.24
C LEU A 247 19.04 -13.28 1.39
N ILE A 248 19.34 -13.67 2.64
CA ILE A 248 18.59 -13.22 3.81
C ILE A 248 18.72 -11.70 3.97
N HIS A 249 19.94 -11.16 3.93
CA HIS A 249 20.16 -9.73 4.11
C HIS A 249 19.49 -8.92 3.00
N ILE A 250 19.60 -9.37 1.75
CA ILE A 250 18.89 -8.77 0.61
C ILE A 250 17.37 -8.78 0.85
N SER A 251 16.82 -9.89 1.37
CA SER A 251 15.40 -10.01 1.67
C SER A 251 14.94 -9.08 2.78
N GLU A 252 15.73 -8.92 3.85
CA GLU A 252 15.44 -8.03 4.96
C GLU A 252 15.44 -6.56 4.51
N ILE A 253 16.45 -6.16 3.72
CA ILE A 253 16.53 -4.82 3.13
C ILE A 253 15.34 -4.58 2.19
N SER A 254 15.02 -5.56 1.34
CA SER A 254 13.86 -5.50 0.46
C SER A 254 12.53 -5.35 1.20
N ALA A 255 12.33 -6.13 2.26
CA ALA A 255 11.15 -6.02 3.11
C ALA A 255 11.05 -4.62 3.76
N PHE A 256 12.18 -4.06 4.20
CA PHE A 256 12.22 -2.69 4.72
C PHE A 256 11.78 -1.65 3.67
N PHE A 257 12.29 -1.74 2.45
CA PHE A 257 11.83 -0.86 1.37
C PHE A 257 10.36 -1.09 1.01
N GLY A 258 9.88 -2.34 1.09
CA GLY A 258 8.47 -2.67 0.90
C GLY A 258 7.58 -1.98 1.92
N VAL A 259 8.02 -1.94 3.19
CA VAL A 259 7.34 -1.25 4.29
C VAL A 259 7.38 0.28 4.13
N LEU A 260 8.45 0.84 3.57
CA LEU A 260 8.52 2.28 3.27
C LEU A 260 7.43 2.73 2.28
N ASN A 261 6.91 1.83 1.44
CA ASN A 261 5.79 2.15 0.54
C ASN A 261 4.55 2.60 1.32
N SER A 262 4.19 1.84 2.37
CA SER A 262 3.07 2.14 3.26
C SER A 262 3.24 3.47 4.00
N PHE A 263 4.47 3.89 4.26
CA PHE A 263 4.77 5.21 4.84
C PHE A 263 4.70 6.34 3.80
N ALA A 264 5.08 6.09 2.55
CA ALA A 264 5.12 7.09 1.49
C ALA A 264 3.70 7.51 1.04
N ASN A 265 2.71 6.61 1.07
CA ASN A 265 1.36 6.84 0.54
C ASN A 265 0.67 8.13 1.04
N PRO A 266 0.69 8.47 2.35
CA PRO A 266 0.19 9.76 2.85
C PRO A 266 0.81 11.02 2.19
N ILE A 267 2.09 10.96 1.80
CA ILE A 267 2.80 12.04 1.11
C ILE A 267 2.32 12.15 -0.34
N VAL A 268 1.97 11.02 -0.94
CA VAL A 268 1.50 10.90 -2.32
C VAL A 268 0.10 11.48 -2.53
N TYR A 269 -0.82 11.24 -1.60
CA TYR A 269 -2.22 11.63 -1.77
C TYR A 269 -2.47 13.11 -2.10
N PRO A 270 -1.84 14.11 -1.44
CA PRO A 270 -2.03 15.52 -1.81
C PRO A 270 -1.40 15.87 -3.17
N LEU A 271 -0.43 15.11 -3.66
CA LEU A 271 0.13 15.29 -5.00
C LEU A 271 -0.83 14.79 -6.09
N GLN A 272 -1.59 13.74 -5.79
CA GLN A 272 -2.50 13.09 -6.74
C GLN A 272 -3.92 13.64 -6.74
N ASN A 273 -4.47 13.97 -5.57
CA ASN A 273 -5.87 14.33 -5.42
C ASN A 273 -6.04 15.76 -4.89
N ARG A 274 -6.62 16.62 -5.72
CA ARG A 274 -6.85 18.03 -5.37
C ARG A 274 -7.83 18.22 -4.22
N ARG A 275 -8.85 17.36 -4.09
CA ARG A 275 -9.80 17.42 -2.97
C ARG A 275 -9.10 17.09 -1.66
N PHE A 276 -8.28 16.04 -1.66
CA PHE A 276 -7.43 15.69 -0.53
C PHE A 276 -6.46 16.81 -0.18
N ARG A 277 -5.70 17.30 -1.16
CA ARG A 277 -4.77 18.42 -0.97
C ARG A 277 -5.42 19.64 -0.34
N ASN A 278 -6.61 20.02 -0.82
CA ASN A 278 -7.34 21.16 -0.28
C ASN A 278 -7.80 20.92 1.16
N ALA A 279 -8.32 19.73 1.47
CA ALA A 279 -8.72 19.36 2.83
C ALA A 279 -7.52 19.37 3.78
N THR A 280 -6.38 18.82 3.35
CA THR A 280 -5.12 18.82 4.08
C THR A 280 -4.65 20.26 4.39
N PHE A 281 -4.63 21.16 3.39
CA PHE A 281 -4.27 22.56 3.62
C PHE A 281 -5.25 23.32 4.53
N GLN A 282 -6.55 23.02 4.48
CA GLN A 282 -7.51 23.62 5.42
C GLN A 282 -7.21 23.23 6.86
N ILE A 283 -6.81 21.98 7.12
CA ILE A 283 -6.48 21.50 8.45
C ILE A 283 -5.17 22.12 8.94
N PHE A 284 -4.10 22.05 8.16
CA PHE A 284 -2.82 22.67 8.54
C PHE A 284 -2.96 24.19 8.71
N GLY A 285 -3.79 24.86 7.91
CA GLY A 285 -4.12 26.27 8.09
C GLY A 285 -4.87 26.55 9.39
N ARG A 286 -5.82 25.70 9.80
CA ARG A 286 -6.53 25.82 11.09
C ARG A 286 -5.61 25.54 12.27
N ILE A 287 -4.75 24.53 12.17
CA ILE A 287 -3.75 24.19 13.20
C ILE A 287 -2.77 25.35 13.38
N LYS A 288 -2.22 25.88 12.28
CA LYS A 288 -1.33 27.05 12.31
C LYS A 288 -2.00 28.27 12.95
N ARG A 289 -3.28 28.54 12.65
CA ARG A 289 -4.05 29.62 13.31
C ARG A 289 -4.33 29.37 14.79
N ARG A 290 -4.51 28.11 15.20
CA ARG A 290 -4.74 27.73 16.61
C ARG A 290 -3.48 27.88 17.45
N PHE A 291 -2.31 27.55 16.89
CA PHE A 291 -1.00 27.78 17.52
C PHE A 291 -0.48 29.22 17.39
N ALA A 292 -0.98 29.99 16.42
CA ALA A 292 -0.66 31.41 16.27
C ALA A 292 -1.61 32.34 17.04
N LYS A 293 -2.63 31.82 17.75
CA LYS A 293 -3.34 32.63 18.74
C LYS A 293 -2.38 32.89 19.91
N PRO A 294 -2.04 34.15 20.23
CA PRO A 294 -1.39 34.43 21.50
C PRO A 294 -2.29 33.92 22.60
N GLN A 295 -1.69 33.31 23.62
CA GLN A 295 -2.31 33.11 24.91
C GLN A 295 -2.58 34.53 25.45
N GLN A 296 -3.76 35.09 25.13
CA GLN A 296 -4.22 36.30 25.79
C GLN A 296 -4.61 35.85 27.18
N ASP A 297 -3.68 36.06 28.11
CA ASP A 297 -3.92 35.95 29.53
C ASP A 297 -5.18 36.72 29.87
N THR A 298 -6.09 35.99 30.51
CA THR A 298 -7.32 36.47 31.12
C THR A 298 -6.94 37.42 32.26
N PHE A 299 -6.59 38.67 31.94
CA PHE A 299 -6.54 39.73 32.95
C PHE A 299 -7.96 40.16 33.27
N CYS A 300 -8.32 39.91 34.52
CA CYS A 300 -9.60 40.20 35.15
C CYS A 300 -10.05 41.65 34.87
N THR A 301 -11.29 41.80 34.41
CA THR A 301 -12.08 43.01 34.67
C THR A 301 -12.96 42.68 35.87
N VAL A 302 -12.52 43.11 37.06
CA VAL A 302 -13.39 43.21 38.24
C VAL A 302 -13.58 44.70 38.48
N ILE A 303 -14.85 45.07 38.63
CA ILE A 303 -15.37 46.37 39.04
C ILE A 303 -14.78 46.75 40.40
#